data_AF-A0A359M7F3-F1
#
_entry.id   AF-A0A359M7F3-F1
#
_cell.length_a   1.000
_cell.length_b   1.000
_cell.length_c   1.000
_cell.angle_alpha   90.00
_cell.angle_beta   90.00
_cell.angle_gamma   90.00
#
_symmetry.space_group_name_H-M   'P 1'
#
loop_
_entity.id
_entity.type
_entity.pdbx_description
1 polymer ?
#
loop_
_entity_poly.entity_id
_entity_poly.type
_entity_poly.pdbx_seq_one_letter_code
_entity_poly.pdbx_strand_id
1 'polypeptide(L)'
;MQGKITQIIGPVVDVYFEGELPAIYDALKVQLTDGKTVTLEVAIHMGDHVVRTISLEPTEGLKRDLVVIGTMNSVMVPVGPMVLGRIFNVLGEPIDDGKSLDEAPKMSIHR
;
A
#
# COMPACT_ATOMS: atom_id res chain seq x y z
N MET A 1 1.85 -9.34 10.58
CA MET A 1 3.10 -9.00 9.88
C MET A 1 3.38 -7.51 10.03
N GLN A 2 4.39 -7.15 10.84
CA GLN A 2 4.71 -5.76 11.19
C GLN A 2 6.19 -5.49 10.91
N GLY A 3 6.47 -4.35 10.29
CA GLY A 3 7.82 -3.89 9.95
C GLY A 3 8.06 -2.44 10.35
N LYS A 4 9.26 -1.94 10.04
CA LYS A 4 9.67 -0.55 10.29
C LYS A 4 10.39 0.03 9.08
N ILE A 5 10.15 1.30 8.79
CA ILE A 5 10.86 2.00 7.71
C ILE A 5 12.34 2.18 8.08
N THR A 6 13.25 1.72 7.23
CA THR A 6 14.70 1.89 7.40
C THR A 6 15.26 2.99 6.50
N GLN A 7 14.71 3.15 5.30
CA GLN A 7 15.21 4.12 4.32
C GLN A 7 14.09 4.68 3.44
N ILE A 8 14.23 5.95 3.05
CA ILE A 8 13.31 6.66 2.16
C ILE A 8 14.17 7.40 1.12
N ILE A 9 13.99 7.09 -0.16
CA ILE A 9 14.64 7.76 -1.30
C ILE A 9 13.55 8.10 -2.33
N GLY A 10 13.02 9.31 -2.27
CA GLY A 10 11.88 9.70 -3.10
C GLY A 10 10.70 8.73 -2.87
N PRO A 11 10.12 8.11 -3.92
CA PRO A 11 9.04 7.14 -3.78
C PRO A 11 9.51 5.75 -3.34
N VAL A 12 10.81 5.48 -3.29
CA VAL A 12 11.36 4.18 -2.90
C VAL A 12 11.55 4.15 -1.39
N VAL A 13 10.91 3.19 -0.73
CA VAL A 13 10.94 3.03 0.72
C VAL A 13 11.39 1.61 1.06
N ASP A 14 12.45 1.48 1.86
CA ASP A 14 12.90 0.19 2.35
C ASP A 14 12.30 -0.05 3.75
N VAL A 15 11.76 -1.26 3.94
CA VAL A 15 11.07 -1.68 5.17
C VAL A 15 11.70 -2.96 5.69
N TYR A 16 12.09 -2.94 6.97
CA TYR A 16 12.61 -4.10 7.68
C TYR A 16 11.49 -4.83 8.43
N PHE A 17 11.48 -6.16 8.37
CA PHE A 17 10.52 -7.03 9.07
C PHE A 17 11.25 -8.06 9.93
N GLU A 18 11.05 -8.04 11.25
CA GLU A 18 11.70 -9.00 12.16
C GLU A 18 11.26 -10.46 11.95
N GLY A 19 10.06 -10.67 11.38
CA GLY A 19 9.46 -11.98 11.19
C GLY A 19 9.31 -12.35 9.71
N GLU A 20 8.13 -12.88 9.37
CA GLU A 20 7.78 -13.22 8.00
C GLU A 20 7.84 -11.99 7.09
N LEU A 21 8.44 -12.18 5.92
CA LEU A 21 8.51 -11.15 4.89
C LEU A 21 7.22 -11.15 4.05
N PRO A 22 6.65 -9.97 3.73
CA PRO A 22 5.57 -9.87 2.76
C PRO A 22 6.00 -10.41 1.40
N ALA A 23 5.06 -10.94 0.63
CA ALA A 23 5.34 -11.38 -0.73
C ALA A 23 5.65 -10.18 -1.64
N ILE A 24 6.31 -10.42 -2.77
CA ILE A 24 6.39 -9.42 -3.83
C ILE A 24 4.96 -9.10 -4.28
N TYR A 25 4.68 -7.82 -4.53
CA TYR A 25 3.38 -7.23 -4.82
C TYR A 25 2.43 -7.07 -3.65
N ASP A 26 2.76 -7.54 -2.44
CA ASP A 26 1.93 -7.25 -1.27
C ASP A 26 1.87 -5.75 -0.98
N ALA A 27 0.67 -5.28 -0.63
CA ALA A 27 0.49 -3.93 -0.14
C ALA A 27 0.88 -3.85 1.34
N LEU A 28 1.49 -2.73 1.72
CA LEU A 28 1.81 -2.38 3.09
C LEU A 28 1.16 -1.03 3.41
N LYS A 29 0.77 -0.83 4.67
CA LYS A 29 0.12 0.38 5.15
C LYS A 29 0.97 1.03 6.23
N VAL A 30 1.17 2.34 6.11
CA VAL A 30 1.87 3.17 7.10
C VAL A 30 0.90 4.23 7.59
N GLN A 31 0.63 4.25 8.89
CA GLN A 31 -0.21 5.26 9.51
C GLN A 31 0.66 6.48 9.88
N LEU A 32 0.33 7.64 9.31
CA LEU A 32 0.97 8.91 9.64
C LEU A 32 0.32 9.54 10.88
N THR A 33 1.05 10.45 11.52
CA THR A 33 0.61 11.16 12.73
C THR A 33 -0.58 12.10 12.51
N ASP A 34 -0.80 12.54 11.27
CA ASP A 34 -1.93 13.39 10.88
C ASP A 34 -3.20 12.58 10.56
N GLY A 35 -3.17 11.27 10.77
CA GLY A 35 -4.30 10.37 10.50
C GLY A 35 -4.37 9.85 9.07
N LYS A 36 -3.48 10.30 8.17
CA LYS A 36 -3.41 9.75 6.81
C LYS A 36 -2.74 8.38 6.80
N THR A 37 -3.12 7.57 5.82
CA THR A 37 -2.48 6.28 5.56
C THR A 37 -1.73 6.37 4.25
N VAL A 38 -0.47 5.94 4.24
CA VAL A 38 0.32 5.81 3.01
C VAL A 38 0.43 4.33 2.66
N THR A 39 0.16 4.02 1.40
CA THR A 39 0.25 2.67 0.85
C THR A 39 1.57 2.47 0.13
N LEU A 40 2.29 1.43 0.52
CA LEU A 40 3.51 0.97 -0.15
C LEU A 40 3.19 -0.37 -0.84
N GLU A 41 3.84 -0.66 -1.96
CA GLU A 41 3.80 -1.99 -2.60
C GLU A 41 5.19 -2.61 -2.58
N VAL A 42 5.32 -3.86 -2.18
CA VAL A 42 6.59 -4.60 -2.20
C VAL A 42 7.02 -4.85 -3.64
N ALA A 43 8.18 -4.32 -4.02
CA ALA A 43 8.74 -4.50 -5.36
C ALA A 43 9.76 -5.64 -5.42
N ILE A 44 10.60 -5.77 -4.39
CA ILE A 44 11.66 -6.79 -4.33
C ILE A 44 12.10 -7.07 -2.89
N HIS A 45 12.59 -8.27 -2.63
CA HIS A 45 13.29 -8.62 -1.39
C HIS A 45 14.78 -8.28 -1.51
N MET A 46 15.30 -7.45 -0.61
CA MET A 46 16.68 -6.99 -0.67
C MET A 46 17.66 -7.92 0.06
N GLY A 47 17.15 -8.88 0.84
CA GLY A 47 17.93 -9.64 1.82
C GLY A 47 17.91 -8.98 3.19
N ASP A 48 18.54 -9.61 4.19
CA ASP A 48 18.65 -9.10 5.57
C ASP A 48 17.32 -8.63 6.18
N HIS A 49 16.24 -9.37 5.91
CA HIS A 49 14.89 -9.05 6.36
C HIS A 49 14.34 -7.69 5.88
N VAL A 50 14.92 -7.13 4.81
CA VAL A 50 14.49 -5.89 4.19
C VAL A 50 13.77 -6.17 2.87
N VAL A 51 12.63 -5.52 2.70
CA VAL A 51 11.93 -5.42 1.43
C VAL A 51 12.02 -4.00 0.90
N ARG A 52 12.24 -3.86 -0.40
CA ARG A 52 12.16 -2.58 -1.09
C ARG A 52 10.76 -2.41 -1.65
N THR A 53 10.17 -1.27 -1.35
CA THR A 53 8.78 -0.94 -1.69
C THR A 53 8.73 0.34 -2.51
N ILE A 54 7.62 0.51 -3.24
CA ILE A 54 7.29 1.74 -3.96
C ILE A 54 6.06 2.34 -3.29
N SER A 55 6.15 3.62 -2.94
CA SER A 55 5.00 4.37 -2.42
C SER A 55 4.02 4.70 -3.54
N LEU A 56 2.74 4.39 -3.32
CA LEU A 56 1.65 4.70 -4.25
C LEU A 56 1.02 6.07 -3.97
N GLU A 57 1.45 6.72 -2.90
CA GLU A 57 1.01 8.03 -2.43
C GLU A 57 2.24 8.91 -2.12
N PRO A 58 2.07 10.23 -1.95
CA PRO A 58 3.17 11.11 -1.56
C PRO A 58 3.88 10.63 -0.28
N THR A 59 5.20 10.65 -0.27
CA THR A 59 6.03 10.19 0.85
C THR A 59 6.25 11.27 1.91
N GLU A 60 5.59 12.42 1.79
CA GLU A 60 5.64 13.48 2.79
C GLU A 60 5.11 12.98 4.13
N GLY A 61 5.85 13.26 5.20
CA GLY A 61 5.50 12.79 6.55
C GLY A 61 5.99 11.39 6.89
N LEU A 62 6.43 10.57 5.91
CA LEU A 62 7.12 9.32 6.22
C LEU A 62 8.44 9.60 6.95
N LYS A 63 8.73 8.79 7.96
CA LYS A 63 9.94 8.85 8.77
C LYS A 63 10.46 7.44 9.00
N ARG A 64 11.76 7.33 9.25
CA ARG A 64 12.35 6.06 9.73
C ARG A 64 11.69 5.66 11.05
N ASP A 65 11.73 4.36 11.33
CA ASP A 65 11.15 3.72 12.50
C ASP A 65 9.61 3.76 12.60
N LEU A 66 8.92 4.40 11.64
CA LEU A 66 7.46 4.29 11.55
C LEU A 66 7.06 2.84 11.32
N VAL A 67 5.98 2.46 12.01
CA VAL A 67 5.40 1.12 11.92
C VAL A 67 4.73 0.94 10.57
N VAL A 68 5.04 -0.18 9.92
CA VAL A 68 4.47 -0.62 8.65
C VAL A 68 3.70 -1.90 8.89
N ILE A 69 2.46 -1.97 8.43
CA ILE A 69 1.59 -3.14 8.57
C ILE A 69 1.41 -3.80 7.21
N GLY A 70 1.72 -5.09 7.10
CA GLY A 70 1.47 -5.84 5.88
C GLY A 70 0.02 -6.32 5.76
N THR A 71 -0.57 -6.19 4.57
CA THR A 71 -1.96 -6.62 4.29
C THR A 71 -2.06 -8.08 3.83
N MET A 72 -0.93 -8.73 3.53
CA MET A 72 -0.83 -10.09 2.96
C MET A 72 -1.53 -10.27 1.61
N ASN A 73 -1.87 -9.16 0.96
CA ASN A 73 -2.52 -9.12 -0.34
C ASN A 73 -1.96 -7.95 -1.11
N SER A 74 -1.87 -8.07 -2.41
CA SER A 74 -1.68 -6.92 -3.30
C SER A 74 -2.75 -5.84 -3.12
N VAL A 75 -2.55 -4.68 -3.76
CA VAL A 75 -3.61 -3.67 -3.87
C VAL A 75 -4.86 -4.28 -4.50
N MET A 76 -5.98 -4.17 -3.79
CA MET A 76 -7.28 -4.71 -4.17
C MET A 76 -8.21 -3.57 -4.57
N VAL A 77 -8.66 -3.57 -5.84
CA VAL A 77 -9.49 -2.49 -6.42
C VAL A 77 -10.91 -2.98 -6.70
N PRO A 78 -11.95 -2.11 -6.62
CA PRO A 78 -13.32 -2.51 -6.92
C PRO A 78 -13.48 -2.85 -8.41
N VAL A 79 -14.30 -3.86 -8.70
CA VAL A 79 -14.61 -4.32 -10.06
C VAL A 79 -16.10 -4.58 -10.24
N GLY A 80 -16.53 -4.82 -11.48
CA GLY A 80 -17.91 -5.16 -11.82
C GLY A 80 -18.77 -3.96 -12.21
N PRO A 81 -20.09 -4.14 -12.40
CA PRO A 81 -20.96 -3.10 -12.95
C PRO A 81 -21.02 -1.81 -12.12
N MET A 82 -20.77 -1.90 -10.80
CA MET A 82 -20.82 -0.76 -9.88
C MET A 82 -19.74 0.30 -10.15
N VAL A 83 -18.65 -0.05 -10.83
CA VAL A 83 -17.56 0.90 -11.13
C VAL A 83 -17.77 1.68 -12.44
N LEU A 84 -18.82 1.37 -13.21
CA LEU A 84 -19.07 2.04 -14.49
C LEU A 84 -19.41 3.52 -14.29
N GLY A 85 -18.71 4.39 -15.03
CA GLY A 85 -18.89 5.84 -14.95
C GLY A 85 -18.27 6.49 -13.70
N ARG A 86 -17.48 5.73 -12.94
CA ARG A 86 -16.79 6.22 -11.72
C ARG A 86 -15.33 6.57 -12.02
N ILE A 87 -14.78 7.50 -11.25
CA ILE A 87 -13.36 7.90 -11.31
C ILE A 87 -12.65 7.44 -10.04
N PHE A 88 -11.49 6.81 -10.18
CA PHE A 88 -10.73 6.23 -9.08
C PHE A 88 -9.28 6.71 -9.09
N ASN A 89 -8.65 6.69 -7.91
CA ASN A 89 -7.20 6.69 -7.80
C ASN A 89 -6.60 5.29 -8.03
N VAL A 90 -5.26 5.18 -7.96
CA VAL A 90 -4.54 3.91 -8.15
C VAL A 90 -4.89 2.83 -7.12
N LEU A 91 -5.34 3.24 -5.93
CA LEU A 91 -5.74 2.33 -4.86
C LEU A 91 -7.18 1.81 -5.01
N GLY A 92 -7.88 2.25 -6.07
CA GLY A 92 -9.28 1.90 -6.30
C GLY A 92 -10.25 2.69 -5.42
N GLU A 93 -9.82 3.79 -4.81
CA GLU A 93 -10.67 4.66 -4.01
C GLU A 93 -11.37 5.67 -4.94
N PRO A 94 -12.69 5.86 -4.81
CA PRO A 94 -13.42 6.79 -5.66
C PRO A 94 -13.06 8.24 -5.33
N ILE A 95 -12.87 9.07 -6.37
CA ILE A 95 -12.49 10.50 -6.25
C ILE A 95 -13.50 11.44 -6.97
N ASP A 96 -14.73 10.98 -7.15
CA ASP A 96 -15.77 11.63 -7.97
C ASP A 96 -17.01 12.08 -7.17
N ASP A 97 -16.91 12.16 -5.84
CA ASP A 97 -18.02 12.47 -4.91
C ASP A 97 -19.27 11.58 -5.08
N GLY A 98 -19.14 10.43 -5.75
CA GLY A 98 -20.22 9.47 -5.93
C GLY A 98 -20.49 8.64 -4.68
N LYS A 99 -21.48 7.75 -4.76
CA LYS A 99 -21.82 6.84 -3.65
C LYS A 99 -20.65 5.91 -3.30
N SER A 100 -20.59 5.48 -2.03
CA SER A 100 -19.65 4.45 -1.59
C SER A 100 -19.79 3.17 -2.44
N LEU A 101 -18.67 2.50 -2.64
CA LEU A 101 -18.53 1.24 -3.38
C LEU A 101 -18.00 0.12 -2.48
N ASP A 102 -18.21 0.22 -1.16
CA ASP A 102 -17.73 -0.78 -0.20
C ASP A 102 -18.27 -2.19 -0.47
N GLU A 103 -19.46 -2.29 -1.07
CA GLU A 103 -20.11 -3.55 -1.46
C GLU A 103 -19.62 -4.11 -2.81
N ALA A 104 -18.82 -3.35 -3.56
CA ALA A 104 -18.31 -3.82 -4.84
C ALA A 104 -17.30 -4.96 -4.62
N PRO A 105 -17.36 -6.05 -5.41
CA PRO A 105 -16.33 -7.08 -5.35
C PRO A 105 -14.97 -6.46 -5.67
N LYS A 106 -13.91 -6.89 -4.97
CA LYS A 106 -12.55 -6.40 -5.17
C LYS A 106 -11.67 -7.45 -5.81
N MET A 107 -10.73 -7.01 -6.63
CA MET A 107 -9.77 -7.88 -7.30
C MET A 107 -8.36 -7.31 -7.21
N SER A 108 -7.37 -8.19 -7.18
CA SER A 108 -5.96 -7.81 -7.26
C SER A 108 -5.65 -7.12 -8.59
N ILE A 109 -4.79 -6.10 -8.53
CA ILE A 109 -4.21 -5.48 -9.73
C ILE A 109 -3.11 -6.34 -10.38
N HIS A 110 -2.56 -7.33 -9.66
CA HIS A 110 -1.56 -8.28 -10.15
C HIS A 110 -2.23 -9.64 -10.42
N ARG A 111 -1.97 -10.24 -11.59
CA ARG A 111 -2.59 -11.51 -12.03
C ARG A 111 -1.56 -12.49 -12.59
#